data_AF-A0A517I2G5-F1
#
_entry.id   AF-A0A517I2G5-F1
#
_cell.length_a   1.000
_cell.length_b   1.000
_cell.length_c   1.000
_cell.angle_alpha   90.00
_cell.angle_beta   90.00
_cell.angle_gamma   90.00
#
_symmetry.space_group_name_H-M   'P 1'
#
loop_
_entity.id
_entity.type
_entity.pdbx_description
1 polymer ?
#
loop_
_entity_poly.entity_id
_entity_poly.type
_entity_poly.pdbx_seq_one_letter_code
_entity_poly.pdbx_strand_id
1 'polypeptide(L)'
;MQKRCSRCGNEMEIELRNVVYRKRVKIMNVPVHVCVDEDCDHSQVVDVIKDDLKSLMEELGQHPQRQAVEFEEMSELSNLLVLIANEKVNSTVRELLGEKVNELLDLFLLAQSLGDEKWMLELRERLTKIMV
;
A
#
# COMPACT_ATOMS: atom_id res chain seq x y z
N MET A 1 -13.25 -12.25 -7.16
CA MET A 1 -14.51 -12.07 -6.41
C MET A 1 -14.44 -10.71 -5.73
N GLN A 2 -15.44 -9.85 -5.91
CA GLN A 2 -15.51 -8.54 -5.23
C GLN A 2 -15.94 -8.73 -3.77
N LYS A 3 -15.38 -7.92 -2.86
CA LYS A 3 -15.66 -7.99 -1.43
C LYS A 3 -17.06 -7.44 -1.16
N ARG A 4 -17.82 -8.08 -0.27
CA ARG A 4 -19.13 -7.61 0.17
C ARG A 4 -19.05 -6.99 1.56
N CYS A 5 -19.85 -5.95 1.76
CA CYS A 5 -19.98 -5.26 3.02
C CYS A 5 -20.62 -6.18 4.07
N SER A 6 -19.99 -6.27 5.24
CA SER A 6 -20.47 -7.08 6.36
C SER A 6 -21.72 -6.49 7.04
N ARG A 7 -22.01 -5.20 6.81
CA ARG A 7 -23.17 -4.51 7.42
C ARG A 7 -24.43 -4.54 6.54
N CYS A 8 -24.33 -4.19 5.26
CA CYS A 8 -25.49 -4.10 4.36
C CYS A 8 -25.50 -5.13 3.22
N GLY A 9 -24.40 -5.88 3.03
CA GLY A 9 -24.30 -6.91 1.98
C GLY A 9 -24.01 -6.38 0.57
N ASN A 10 -24.00 -5.06 0.37
CA ASN A 10 -23.63 -4.41 -0.89
C ASN A 10 -22.14 -4.58 -1.21
N GLU A 11 -21.76 -4.25 -2.44
CA GLU A 11 -20.37 -4.34 -2.89
C GLU A 11 -19.49 -3.29 -2.19
N MET A 12 -18.19 -3.59 -2.14
CA MET A 12 -17.19 -2.64 -1.65
C MET A 12 -16.15 -2.39 -2.72
N GLU A 13 -15.76 -1.14 -2.86
CA GLU A 13 -14.65 -0.70 -3.71
C GLU A 13 -13.42 -0.35 -2.87
N ILE A 14 -12.25 -0.28 -3.51
CA ILE A 14 -11.01 0.13 -2.85
C ILE A 14 -10.81 1.62 -3.11
N GLU A 15 -10.67 2.38 -2.03
CA GLU A 15 -10.28 3.79 -2.06
C GLU A 15 -8.98 4.00 -1.27
N LEU A 16 -8.19 4.99 -1.68
CA LEU A 16 -7.06 5.49 -0.90
C LEU A 16 -7.56 6.54 0.09
N ARG A 17 -7.46 6.26 1.39
CA ARG A 17 -7.94 7.14 2.47
C ARG A 17 -6.83 7.51 3.45
N ASN A 18 -7.06 8.62 4.14
CA ASN A 18 -6.19 9.05 5.23
C ASN A 18 -6.61 8.41 6.55
N VAL A 19 -5.67 7.76 7.24
CA VAL A 19 -5.89 7.17 8.57
C VAL A 19 -5.19 8.02 9.62
N VAL A 20 -5.90 8.35 10.70
CA VAL A 20 -5.34 9.13 11.81
C VAL A 20 -4.96 8.19 12.96
N TYR A 21 -3.66 8.06 13.23
CA TYR A 21 -3.15 7.28 14.35
C TYR A 21 -2.85 8.19 15.56
N ARG A 22 -3.45 7.83 16.70
CA ARG A 22 -3.30 8.50 18.01
C ARG A 22 -3.48 10.03 17.96
N LYS A 23 -4.27 10.55 17.02
CA LYS A 23 -4.50 12.00 16.79
C LYS A 23 -3.23 12.81 16.48
N ARG A 24 -2.11 12.16 16.19
CA ARG A 24 -0.80 12.81 15.98
C ARG A 24 -0.20 12.50 14.62
N VAL A 25 -0.40 11.29 14.12
CA VAL A 25 0.14 10.85 12.84
C VAL A 25 -0.98 10.75 11.82
N LYS A 26 -0.80 11.39 10.68
CA LYS A 26 -1.68 11.24 9.52
C LYS A 26 -0.99 10.29 8.53
N ILE A 27 -1.53 9.11 8.38
CA ILE A 27 -1.04 8.11 7.42
C ILE A 27 -1.85 8.31 6.14
N MET A 28 -1.17 8.69 5.07
CA MET A 28 -1.76 9.01 3.78
C MET A 28 -1.87 7.76 2.92
N ASN A 29 -2.79 7.79 1.94
CA ASN A 29 -2.91 6.78 0.89
C ASN A 29 -3.12 5.33 1.38
N VAL A 30 -3.81 5.13 2.50
CA VAL A 30 -4.09 3.78 3.00
C VAL A 30 -5.22 3.14 2.17
N PRO A 31 -5.02 1.96 1.56
CA PRO A 31 -6.08 1.24 0.85
C PRO A 31 -7.17 0.75 1.81
N VAL A 32 -8.40 1.18 1.56
CA VAL A 32 -9.58 0.86 2.38
C VAL A 32 -10.69 0.35 1.47
N HIS A 33 -11.33 -0.75 1.85
CA HIS A 33 -12.62 -1.12 1.31
C HIS A 33 -13.71 -0.20 1.85
N VAL A 34 -14.43 0.47 0.95
CA VAL A 34 -15.54 1.36 1.26
C VAL A 34 -16.81 0.77 0.67
N CYS A 35 -17.90 0.78 1.44
CA CYS A 35 -19.19 0.36 0.91
C CYS A 35 -19.68 1.35 -0.14
N VAL A 36 -20.17 0.85 -1.28
CA VAL A 36 -20.72 1.69 -2.37
C VAL A 36 -22.12 2.26 -2.08
N ASP A 37 -22.72 1.83 -0.97
CA ASP A 37 -24.06 2.22 -0.56
C ASP A 37 -23.97 3.49 0.28
N GLU A 38 -24.58 4.58 -0.21
CA GLU A 38 -24.52 5.90 0.42
C GLU A 38 -25.15 5.92 1.82
N ASP A 39 -26.08 5.01 2.11
CA ASP A 39 -26.68 4.85 3.43
C ASP A 39 -25.82 4.01 4.40
N CYS A 40 -24.65 3.53 3.94
CA CYS A 40 -23.75 2.65 4.70
C CYS A 40 -22.32 3.19 4.79
N ASP A 41 -22.00 3.86 5.89
CA ASP A 41 -20.65 4.39 6.19
C ASP A 41 -19.59 3.31 6.54
N HIS A 42 -19.83 2.03 6.20
CA HIS A 42 -18.90 0.97 6.56
C HIS A 42 -17.64 1.02 5.69
N SER A 43 -16.49 1.09 6.36
CA SER A 43 -15.19 0.98 5.72
C SER A 43 -14.25 0.10 6.55
N GLN A 44 -13.32 -0.57 5.87
CA GLN A 44 -12.32 -1.42 6.51
C GLN A 44 -11.03 -1.47 5.69
N VAL A 45 -9.90 -1.53 6.38
CA VAL A 45 -8.58 -1.68 5.75
C VAL A 45 -8.53 -2.98 4.91
N VAL A 46 -7.93 -2.91 3.72
CA VAL A 46 -7.69 -4.08 2.86
C VAL A 46 -6.81 -5.08 3.59
N ASP A 47 -7.18 -6.37 3.57
CA ASP A 47 -6.56 -7.37 4.45
C ASP A 47 -5.06 -7.55 4.18
N VAL A 48 -4.63 -7.48 2.92
CA VAL A 48 -3.24 -7.70 2.53
C VAL A 48 -2.26 -6.65 3.07
N ILE A 49 -2.74 -5.46 3.44
CA ILE A 49 -1.89 -4.37 3.94
C ILE A 49 -1.86 -4.29 5.48
N LYS A 50 -2.61 -5.16 6.17
CA LYS A 50 -2.75 -5.09 7.63
C LYS A 50 -1.41 -5.29 8.35
N ASP A 51 -0.57 -6.19 7.83
CA ASP A 51 0.75 -6.45 8.40
C ASP A 51 1.70 -5.26 8.18
N ASP A 52 1.72 -4.69 6.97
CA ASP A 52 2.51 -3.46 6.69
C ASP A 52 2.07 -2.30 7.60
N LEU A 53 0.75 -2.10 7.77
CA LEU A 53 0.21 -1.06 8.64
C LEU A 53 0.53 -1.31 10.11
N LYS A 54 0.53 -2.58 10.55
CA LYS A 54 0.91 -2.96 11.90
C LYS A 54 2.39 -2.69 12.15
N SER A 55 3.27 -3.06 11.23
CA SER A 55 4.71 -2.76 11.30
C SER A 55 4.95 -1.25 11.41
N LEU A 56 4.27 -0.44 10.60
CA LEU A 56 4.35 1.02 10.69
C LEU A 56 3.88 1.55 12.07
N MET A 57 2.79 1.00 12.62
CA MET A 57 2.30 1.38 13.95
C MET A 57 3.29 1.00 15.06
N GLU A 58 3.99 -0.12 14.92
CA GLU A 58 5.04 -0.57 15.84
C GLU A 58 6.26 0.36 15.78
N GLU A 59 6.71 0.74 14.59
CA GLU A 59 7.80 1.72 14.38
C GLU A 59 7.48 3.10 14.96
N LEU A 60 6.24 3.58 14.77
CA LEU A 60 5.78 4.85 15.34
C LEU A 60 5.68 4.82 16.87
N GLY A 61 5.55 3.63 17.45
CA GLY A 61 5.49 3.41 18.89
C GLY A 61 4.27 4.04 19.57
N GLN A 62 4.37 4.22 20.89
CA GLN A 62 3.24 4.67 21.71
C GLN A 62 3.05 6.20 21.75
N HIS A 63 4.13 6.95 21.59
CA HIS A 63 4.11 8.40 21.67
C HIS A 63 4.78 9.02 20.44
N PRO A 64 4.23 8.79 19.24
CA PRO A 64 4.80 9.36 18.03
C PRO A 64 4.78 10.88 18.07
N GLN A 65 5.76 11.49 17.41
CA GLN A 65 5.73 12.91 17.09
C GLN A 65 4.61 13.20 16.07
N ARG A 66 4.21 14.48 15.99
CA ARG A 66 3.20 14.90 15.01
C ARG A 66 3.83 14.92 13.63
N GLN A 67 3.35 14.07 12.73
CA GLN A 67 3.89 13.92 11.38
C GLN A 67 2.86 13.40 10.39
N ALA A 68 3.18 13.49 9.11
CA ALA A 68 2.49 12.79 8.03
C ALA A 68 3.41 11.72 7.46
N VAL A 69 2.84 10.56 7.13
CA VAL A 69 3.56 9.42 6.56
C VAL A 69 2.83 8.97 5.30
N GLU A 70 3.57 8.75 4.22
CA GLU A 70 3.08 8.21 2.95
C GLU A 70 3.11 6.68 3.02
N PHE A 71 1.95 6.04 2.99
CA PHE A 71 1.87 4.59 3.20
C PHE A 71 2.41 3.79 2.01
N GLU A 72 2.40 4.38 0.82
CA GLU A 72 3.00 3.84 -0.40
C GLU A 72 4.51 3.63 -0.34
N GLU A 73 5.21 4.23 0.63
CA GLU A 73 6.64 3.96 0.85
C GLU A 73 6.86 2.60 1.54
N MET A 74 5.86 2.13 2.28
CA MET A 74 5.94 0.92 3.11
C MET A 74 5.12 -0.25 2.54
N SER A 75 4.06 0.03 1.79
CA SER A 75 3.17 -0.98 1.24
C SER A 75 3.16 -0.96 -0.28
N GLU A 76 3.59 -2.07 -0.88
CA GLU A 76 3.65 -2.25 -2.33
C GLU A 76 2.26 -2.16 -3.00
N LEU A 77 1.21 -2.69 -2.35
CA LEU A 77 -0.15 -2.54 -2.88
C LEU A 77 -0.57 -1.06 -2.91
N SER A 78 -0.25 -0.32 -1.84
CA SER A 78 -0.54 1.10 -1.77
C SER A 78 0.21 1.87 -2.86
N ASN A 79 1.49 1.55 -3.06
CA ASN A 79 2.30 2.12 -4.14
C ASN A 79 1.68 1.90 -5.50
N LEU A 80 1.27 0.66 -5.80
CA LEU A 80 0.63 0.32 -7.06
C LEU A 80 -0.69 1.10 -7.26
N LEU A 81 -1.52 1.19 -6.23
CA LEU A 81 -2.79 1.92 -6.31
C LEU A 81 -2.59 3.43 -6.51
N VAL A 82 -1.56 4.01 -5.90
CA VAL A 82 -1.18 5.41 -6.12
C VAL A 82 -0.69 5.61 -7.56
N LEU A 83 0.11 4.70 -8.09
CA LEU A 83 0.54 4.74 -9.50
C LEU A 83 -0.68 4.67 -10.44
N ILE A 84 -1.57 3.69 -10.25
CA ILE A 84 -2.81 3.55 -11.03
C ILE A 84 -3.66 4.83 -10.96
N ALA A 85 -3.81 5.42 -9.78
CA ALA A 85 -4.63 6.63 -9.60
C ALA A 85 -4.01 7.87 -10.25
N ASN A 86 -2.68 7.97 -10.28
CA ASN A 86 -1.96 9.08 -10.90
C ASN A 86 -1.85 8.93 -12.43
N GLU A 87 -1.87 7.70 -12.93
CA GLU A 87 -1.90 7.43 -14.35
C GLU A 87 -3.26 7.82 -14.94
N LYS A 88 -3.23 8.75 -15.91
CA LYS A 88 -4.41 9.17 -16.66
C LYS A 88 -4.83 8.05 -17.64
N VAL A 89 -5.50 7.03 -17.11
CA VAL A 89 -6.53 6.19 -17.77
C VAL A 89 -6.07 5.20 -18.87
N ASN A 90 -4.80 5.08 -19.25
CA ASN A 90 -4.43 4.21 -20.38
C ASN A 90 -3.60 2.95 -20.09
N SER A 91 -3.04 2.79 -18.90
CA SER A 91 -2.20 1.61 -18.60
C SER A 91 -2.96 0.61 -17.75
N THR A 92 -2.88 -0.65 -18.15
CA THR A 92 -3.46 -1.74 -17.37
C THR A 92 -2.65 -1.96 -16.09
N VAL A 93 -3.30 -2.46 -15.03
CA VAL A 93 -2.64 -2.86 -13.77
C VAL A 93 -1.44 -3.78 -14.02
N ARG A 94 -1.51 -4.63 -15.06
CA ARG A 94 -0.44 -5.54 -15.45
C ARG A 94 0.79 -4.82 -16.01
N GLU A 95 0.60 -3.77 -16.80
CA GLU A 95 1.72 -2.97 -17.33
C GLU A 95 2.42 -2.23 -16.20
N LEU A 96 1.66 -1.61 -15.31
CA LEU A 96 2.18 -0.93 -14.11
C LEU A 96 2.94 -1.86 -13.17
N LEU A 97 2.44 -3.08 -12.97
CA LEU A 97 3.17 -4.12 -12.24
C LEU A 97 4.48 -4.50 -12.94
N GLY A 98 4.46 -4.63 -14.26
CA GLY A 98 5.65 -4.94 -15.06
C GLY A 98 6.72 -3.85 -14.94
N GLU A 99 6.32 -2.58 -15.03
CA GLU A 99 7.21 -1.44 -14.83
C GLU A 99 7.79 -1.42 -13.42
N LYS A 100 6.96 -1.69 -12.40
CA LYS A 100 7.44 -1.73 -11.01
C LYS A 100 8.46 -2.83 -10.77
N VAL A 101 8.23 -4.02 -11.34
CA VAL A 101 9.18 -5.14 -11.27
C VAL A 101 10.48 -4.76 -11.95
N ASN A 102 10.43 -4.14 -13.13
CA ASN A 102 11.63 -3.69 -13.84
C ASN A 102 12.42 -2.67 -13.01
N GLU A 103 11.75 -1.68 -12.42
CA GLU A 103 12.38 -0.69 -11.54
C GLU A 103 13.13 -1.35 -10.37
N LEU A 104 12.48 -2.30 -9.69
CA LEU A 104 13.10 -3.02 -8.56
C LEU A 104 14.26 -3.92 -9.00
N LEU A 105 14.18 -4.53 -10.18
CA LEU A 105 15.27 -5.31 -10.76
C LEU A 105 16.47 -4.42 -11.13
N ASP A 106 16.23 -3.24 -11.69
CA ASP A 106 17.28 -2.28 -12.01
C ASP A 106 18.01 -1.80 -10.75
N LEU A 107 17.26 -1.50 -9.68
CA LEU A 107 17.83 -1.16 -8.37
C LEU A 107 18.61 -2.35 -7.78
N PHE A 108 18.13 -3.58 -7.98
CA PHE A 108 18.81 -4.77 -7.49
C PHE A 108 20.16 -4.98 -8.18
N LEU A 109 20.22 -4.79 -9.51
CA LEU A 109 21.47 -4.84 -10.27
C LEU A 109 22.45 -3.76 -9.81
N LEU A 110 21.96 -2.56 -9.51
CA LEU A 110 22.79 -1.49 -8.94
C LEU A 110 23.34 -1.87 -7.56
N ALA A 111 22.48 -2.34 -6.64
CA ALA A 111 22.89 -2.80 -5.31
C ALA A 111 23.94 -3.92 -5.39
N GLN A 112 23.75 -4.87 -6.31
CA GLN A 112 24.70 -5.94 -6.59
C GLN A 112 26.06 -5.39 -7.07
N SER A 113 26.05 -4.43 -8.00
CA SER A 113 27.29 -3.81 -8.50
C SER A 113 28.08 -3.08 -7.42
N LEU A 114 27.40 -2.62 -6.37
CA LEU A 114 27.99 -1.94 -5.21
C LEU A 114 28.35 -2.90 -4.06
N GLY A 115 27.93 -4.17 -4.14
CA GLY A 115 28.12 -5.16 -3.09
C GLY A 115 27.30 -4.91 -1.82
N ASP A 116 26.18 -4.18 -1.93
CA ASP A 116 25.32 -3.85 -0.80
C ASP A 116 24.33 -5.01 -0.52
N GLU A 117 24.80 -5.98 0.25
CA GLU A 117 24.03 -7.17 0.63
C GLU A 117 22.74 -6.85 1.40
N LYS A 118 22.75 -5.78 2.21
CA LYS A 118 21.56 -5.38 2.96
C LYS A 118 20.49 -4.84 2.02
N TRP A 119 20.89 -3.95 1.12
CA TRP A 119 19.97 -3.37 0.15
C TRP A 119 19.44 -4.43 -0.83
N MET A 120 20.28 -5.37 -1.25
CA MET A 120 19.84 -6.52 -2.06
C MET A 120 18.77 -7.37 -1.36
N LEU A 121 18.92 -7.63 -0.06
CA LEU A 121 17.93 -8.39 0.71
C LEU A 121 16.59 -7.66 0.78
N GLU A 122 16.60 -6.36 1.09
CA GLU A 122 15.40 -5.52 1.13
C GLU A 122 14.67 -5.50 -0.22
N LEU A 123 15.40 -5.33 -1.33
CA LEU A 123 14.83 -5.35 -2.68
C LEU A 123 14.26 -6.73 -3.04
N ARG A 124 14.88 -7.82 -2.60
CA ARG A 124 14.37 -9.18 -2.81
C ARG A 124 13.06 -9.43 -2.07
N GLU A 125 12.94 -8.94 -0.83
CA GLU A 125 11.70 -9.03 -0.06
C GLU A 125 10.56 -8.28 -0.75
N ARG A 126 10.85 -7.07 -1.26
CA ARG A 126 9.88 -6.27 -2.03
C ARG A 126 9.43 -6.94 -3.31
N LEU A 127 10.37 -7.46 -4.11
CA LEU A 127 10.06 -8.24 -5.33
C LEU A 127 9.19 -9.47 -5.03
N THR A 128 9.45 -10.16 -3.91
CA THR A 128 8.68 -11.34 -3.51
C THR A 128 7.23 -10.99 -3.17
N LYS A 129 6.98 -9.82 -2.55
CA LYS A 129 5.62 -9.36 -2.26
C LYS A 129 4.78 -9.07 -3.52
N ILE A 130 5.42 -8.84 -4.66
CA ILE A 130 4.76 -8.50 -5.93
C ILE A 130 4.44 -9.74 -6.79
N MET A 131 5.27 -10.79 -6.70
CA MET A 131 5.14 -12.01 -7.52
C MET A 131 4.19 -13.08 -6.95
N VAL A 132 3.44 -12.76 -5.88
CA VAL A 132 2.52 -13.68 -5.18
C VAL A 132 1.06 -13.41 -5.53
#